data_AF-A0A3C1BLN6-F1
#
_entry.id   AF-A0A3C1BLN6-F1
#
_cell.length_a   1.000
_cell.length_b   1.000
_cell.length_c   1.000
_cell.angle_alpha   90.00
_cell.angle_beta   90.00
_cell.angle_gamma   90.00
#
_symmetry.space_group_name_H-M   'P 1'
#
loop_
_entity.id
_entity.type
_entity.pdbx_description
1 polymer ?
#
loop_
_entity_poly.entity_id
_entity_poly.type
_entity_poly.pdbx_seq_one_letter_code
_entity_poly.pdbx_strand_id
1 'polypeptide(L)'
;MVFLLWAGLAPASALDAVRVGDDLRVTRLAPYVQSTPEGHLAFAIQNASDEPIYLDLERLRPPLMGFALGLFREQEGLRLFVSDDSEFTARPGYPDRIGFFIRAKSVQTFVLVNKVDAAGLYLWNPNARQAFEDRRRTMQAVILAVLLALGAGGLSVAVFRRSSRAYYALVMGGGMLVLISSLWMRGLVTSLGFEDAVLPYRLDYARGALIFMLVMTAISQVNMLLRKTTNRNYWTRVVIIGDFCLLAAGISGLAAVWEPDFAGLISNDISEVLLAVTCACVFLGAIFVPDQRRASEEVPDQARADG
;
A
#
# COMPACT_ATOMS: atom_id res chain seq x y z
N MET A 1 37.60 -3.15 -56.00
CA MET A 1 36.67 -2.39 -55.16
C MET A 1 35.73 -3.41 -54.52
N VAL A 2 36.00 -3.81 -53.27
CA VAL A 2 35.30 -4.91 -52.57
C VAL A 2 34.44 -4.26 -51.49
N PHE A 3 33.12 -4.34 -51.64
CA PHE A 3 32.17 -3.95 -50.60
C PHE A 3 32.04 -5.11 -49.60
N LEU A 4 32.60 -4.94 -48.41
CA LEU A 4 32.35 -5.78 -47.25
C LEU A 4 30.98 -5.41 -46.67
N LEU A 5 29.99 -6.28 -46.89
CA LEU A 5 28.72 -6.30 -46.18
C LEU A 5 29.00 -6.69 -44.71
N TRP A 6 29.13 -5.68 -43.85
CA TRP A 6 29.11 -5.85 -42.41
C TRP A 6 27.64 -5.96 -41.98
N ALA A 7 27.09 -7.17 -42.07
CA ALA A 7 25.85 -7.50 -41.38
C ALA A 7 26.13 -7.36 -39.88
N GLY A 8 25.59 -6.30 -39.27
CA GLY A 8 25.66 -6.09 -37.83
C GLY A 8 25.00 -7.26 -37.12
N LEU A 9 25.80 -8.23 -36.69
CA LEU A 9 25.40 -9.19 -35.68
C LEU A 9 25.16 -8.39 -34.40
N ALA A 10 23.89 -8.10 -34.12
CA ALA A 10 23.49 -7.78 -32.76
C ALA A 10 23.96 -8.96 -31.89
N PRO A 11 24.68 -8.73 -30.78
CA PRO A 11 25.11 -9.81 -29.91
C PRO A 11 23.86 -10.53 -29.41
N ALA A 12 23.73 -11.81 -29.77
CA ALA A 12 22.70 -12.68 -29.24
C ALA A 12 23.02 -12.93 -27.76
N SER A 13 22.41 -12.14 -26.88
CA SER A 13 22.43 -12.38 -25.44
C SER A 13 21.48 -13.53 -25.14
N ALA A 14 21.99 -14.60 -24.51
CA ALA A 14 21.13 -15.66 -24.02
C ALA A 14 20.28 -15.10 -22.86
N LEU A 15 18.97 -15.32 -22.91
CA LEU A 15 18.09 -15.07 -21.76
C LEU A 15 18.44 -16.09 -20.68
N ASP A 16 18.77 -15.62 -19.48
CA ASP A 16 18.95 -16.50 -18.33
C ASP A 16 17.57 -17.00 -17.88
N ALA A 17 17.37 -18.32 -17.95
CA ALA A 17 16.07 -18.90 -17.70
C ALA A 17 15.80 -19.00 -16.20
N VAL A 18 14.67 -18.47 -15.76
CA VAL A 18 14.20 -18.66 -14.38
C VAL A 18 13.88 -20.12 -14.19
N ARG A 19 14.68 -20.82 -13.38
CA ARG A 19 14.43 -22.21 -13.05
C ARG A 19 13.33 -22.30 -11.99
N VAL A 20 12.19 -22.84 -12.38
CA VAL A 20 11.01 -23.02 -11.53
C VAL A 20 10.82 -24.50 -11.23
N GLY A 21 10.71 -24.82 -9.94
CA GLY A 21 10.34 -26.14 -9.43
C GLY A 21 9.13 -26.05 -8.51
N ASP A 22 8.78 -27.18 -7.90
CA ASP A 22 7.55 -27.32 -7.10
C ASP A 22 7.51 -26.41 -5.85
N ASP A 23 8.68 -26.01 -5.34
CA ASP A 23 8.82 -25.16 -4.15
C ASP A 23 8.70 -23.66 -4.44
N LEU A 24 8.51 -23.25 -5.71
CA LEU A 24 8.35 -21.84 -6.05
C LEU A 24 7.14 -21.24 -5.31
N ARG A 25 7.38 -20.19 -4.53
CA ARG A 25 6.32 -19.37 -3.92
C ARG A 25 6.14 -18.05 -4.65
N VAL A 26 7.23 -17.29 -4.74
CA VAL A 26 7.31 -16.01 -5.44
C VAL A 26 8.73 -15.81 -5.96
N THR A 27 8.89 -15.19 -7.12
CA THR A 27 10.19 -14.77 -7.64
C THR A 27 10.06 -13.42 -8.34
N ARG A 28 10.99 -12.52 -8.06
CA ARG A 28 11.10 -11.24 -8.77
C ARG A 28 11.70 -11.48 -10.15
N LEU A 29 11.04 -10.99 -11.20
CA LEU A 29 11.48 -11.20 -12.58
C LEU A 29 12.57 -10.23 -13.02
N ALA A 30 12.70 -9.06 -12.38
CA ALA A 30 13.64 -8.01 -12.78
C ALA A 30 15.07 -8.49 -13.12
N PRO A 31 15.71 -9.41 -12.35
CA PRO A 31 17.06 -9.89 -12.67
C PRO A 31 17.15 -10.77 -13.93
N TYR A 32 16.02 -11.33 -14.38
CA TYR A 32 15.93 -12.33 -15.46
C TYR A 32 15.28 -11.78 -16.73
N VAL A 33 14.98 -10.49 -16.73
CA VAL A 33 14.32 -9.80 -17.84
C VAL A 33 15.36 -9.03 -18.65
N GLN A 34 15.26 -9.11 -19.97
CA GLN A 34 16.02 -8.29 -20.90
C GLN A 34 15.07 -7.43 -21.72
N SER A 35 15.42 -6.15 -21.88
CA SER A 35 14.67 -5.25 -22.76
C SER A 35 14.99 -5.55 -24.21
N THR A 36 13.97 -5.68 -25.05
CA THR A 36 14.13 -5.84 -26.50
C THR A 36 14.40 -4.48 -27.16
N PRO A 37 14.95 -4.45 -28.39
CA PRO A 37 15.16 -3.20 -29.14
C PRO A 37 13.86 -2.39 -29.38
N GLU A 38 12.71 -3.07 -29.39
CA GLU A 38 11.38 -2.49 -29.57
C GLU A 38 10.78 -1.94 -28.25
N GLY A 39 11.48 -2.12 -27.12
CA GLY A 39 11.05 -1.68 -25.81
C GLY A 39 10.10 -2.65 -25.08
N HIS A 40 10.04 -3.91 -25.53
CA HIS A 40 9.33 -4.99 -24.84
C HIS A 40 10.23 -5.65 -23.81
N LEU A 41 9.66 -6.41 -22.89
CA LEU A 41 10.41 -7.17 -21.89
C LEU A 41 10.38 -8.65 -22.24
N ALA A 42 11.56 -9.26 -22.42
CA ALA A 42 11.70 -10.68 -22.69
C ALA A 42 12.25 -11.41 -21.47
N PHE A 43 11.71 -12.58 -21.17
CA PHE A 43 12.21 -13.48 -20.12
C PHE A 43 11.98 -14.94 -20.51
N ALA A 44 12.78 -15.84 -19.96
CA ALA A 44 12.62 -17.28 -20.16
C ALA A 44 12.34 -17.99 -18.84
N ILE A 45 11.51 -19.02 -18.86
CA ILE A 45 11.22 -19.85 -17.70
C ILE A 45 11.50 -21.30 -18.05
N GLN A 46 12.24 -21.99 -17.18
CA GLN A 46 12.52 -23.42 -17.25
C GLN A 46 11.72 -24.14 -16.17
N ASN A 47 10.76 -24.97 -16.59
CA ASN A 47 10.10 -25.91 -15.68
C ASN A 47 11.02 -27.10 -15.42
N ALA A 48 11.53 -27.22 -14.20
CA ALA A 48 12.39 -28.32 -13.78
C ALA A 48 11.61 -29.53 -13.22
N SER A 49 10.30 -29.40 -13.03
CA SER A 49 9.41 -30.44 -12.52
C SER A 49 9.03 -31.46 -13.60
N ASP A 50 8.62 -32.63 -13.14
CA ASP A 50 8.06 -33.72 -13.95
C ASP A 50 6.57 -33.49 -14.27
N GLU A 51 5.95 -32.48 -13.66
CA GLU A 51 4.57 -32.06 -13.89
C GLU A 51 4.48 -30.65 -14.51
N PRO A 52 3.37 -30.32 -15.20
CA PRO A 52 3.12 -28.96 -15.65
C PRO A 52 2.93 -28.02 -14.44
N ILE A 53 3.58 -26.85 -14.47
CA ILE A 53 3.48 -25.86 -13.40
C ILE A 53 2.57 -24.72 -13.85
N TYR A 54 1.61 -24.35 -12.99
CA TYR A 54 0.76 -23.18 -13.17
C TYR A 54 1.38 -21.97 -12.48
N LEU A 55 1.42 -20.83 -13.19
CA LEU A 55 2.05 -19.61 -12.73
C LEU A 55 1.15 -18.40 -12.98
N ASP A 56 1.20 -17.46 -12.04
CA ASP A 56 0.61 -16.14 -12.21
C ASP A 56 1.74 -15.12 -12.38
N LEU A 57 1.77 -14.43 -13.53
CA LEU A 57 2.53 -13.20 -13.68
C LEU A 57 1.70 -12.05 -13.12
N GLU A 58 2.27 -11.33 -12.17
CA GLU A 58 1.66 -10.15 -11.57
C GLU A 58 2.55 -8.93 -11.77
N ARG A 59 1.96 -7.86 -12.30
CA ARG A 59 2.51 -6.51 -12.17
C ARG A 59 2.11 -5.98 -10.80
N LEU A 60 3.10 -5.50 -10.06
CA LEU A 60 2.89 -4.90 -8.76
C LEU A 60 1.84 -3.80 -8.89
N ARG A 61 0.75 -3.94 -8.13
CA ARG A 61 -0.36 -2.99 -8.17
C ARG A 61 0.15 -1.59 -7.85
N PRO A 62 -0.43 -0.52 -8.43
CA PRO A 62 -0.01 0.82 -8.06
C PRO A 62 -0.35 1.10 -6.59
N PRO A 63 0.47 1.88 -5.87
CA PRO A 63 0.19 2.24 -4.48
C PRO A 63 -1.16 2.97 -4.38
N LEU A 64 -2.00 2.60 -3.41
CA LEU A 64 -3.35 3.16 -3.29
C LEU A 64 -3.30 4.64 -2.93
N MET A 65 -2.31 5.04 -2.11
CA MET A 65 -2.02 6.45 -1.82
C MET A 65 -1.69 7.24 -3.11
N GLY A 66 -0.94 6.65 -4.05
CA GLY A 66 -0.65 7.28 -5.34
C GLY A 66 -1.89 7.56 -6.18
N PHE A 67 -2.90 6.68 -6.12
CA PHE A 67 -4.20 6.93 -6.74
C PHE A 67 -4.99 8.05 -6.06
N ALA A 68 -5.00 8.10 -4.72
CA ALA A 68 -5.65 9.17 -3.97
C ALA A 68 -5.02 10.55 -4.25
N LEU A 69 -3.71 10.58 -4.54
CA LEU A 69 -2.98 11.76 -4.96
C LEU A 69 -3.16 12.11 -6.45
N GLY A 70 -3.82 11.26 -7.24
CA GLY A 70 -4.01 11.46 -8.68
C GLY A 70 -2.74 11.25 -9.52
N LEU A 71 -1.73 10.56 -8.97
CA LEU A 71 -0.43 10.34 -9.62
C LEU A 71 -0.42 9.14 -10.58
N PHE A 72 -1.43 8.27 -10.50
CA PHE A 72 -1.58 7.11 -11.37
C PHE A 72 -2.83 7.19 -12.25
N ARG A 73 -2.68 6.71 -13.49
CA ARG A 73 -3.78 6.42 -14.42
C ARG A 73 -4.00 4.90 -14.48
N GLU A 74 -5.21 4.49 -14.86
CA GLU A 74 -5.46 3.09 -15.18
C GLU A 74 -4.50 2.61 -16.26
N GLN A 75 -3.86 1.47 -16.00
CA GLN A 75 -2.85 0.90 -16.87
C GLN A 75 -3.50 -0.11 -17.81
N GLU A 76 -2.97 -0.20 -19.03
CA GLU A 76 -3.38 -1.25 -19.98
C GLU A 76 -3.13 -2.64 -19.38
N GLY A 77 -4.01 -3.58 -19.73
CA GLY A 77 -3.89 -4.97 -19.32
C GLY A 77 -2.62 -5.60 -19.86
N LEU A 78 -1.98 -6.42 -19.05
CA LEU A 78 -0.81 -7.18 -19.46
C LEU A 78 -1.14 -8.09 -20.65
N ARG A 79 -0.19 -8.18 -21.59
CA ARG A 79 -0.22 -9.04 -22.77
C ARG A 79 1.12 -9.75 -22.90
N LEU A 80 1.07 -11.06 -22.90
CA LEU A 80 2.23 -11.94 -22.91
C LEU A 80 2.19 -12.81 -24.15
N PHE A 81 3.22 -12.72 -24.99
CA PHE A 81 3.39 -13.58 -26.15
C PHE A 81 4.40 -14.67 -25.83
N VAL A 82 4.11 -15.88 -26.28
CA VAL A 82 4.97 -17.04 -26.10
C VAL A 82 5.67 -17.35 -27.42
N SER A 83 6.81 -18.04 -27.33
CA SER A 83 7.57 -18.50 -28.50
C SER A 83 6.79 -19.41 -29.48
N ASP A 84 5.62 -19.91 -29.10
CA ASP A 84 4.73 -20.71 -29.96
C ASP A 84 3.62 -19.88 -30.64
N ASP A 85 3.80 -18.55 -30.68
CA ASP A 85 2.85 -17.55 -31.19
C ASP A 85 1.51 -17.50 -30.44
N SER A 86 1.40 -18.16 -29.28
CA SER A 86 0.23 -18.01 -28.41
C SER A 86 0.29 -16.69 -27.62
N GLU A 87 -0.90 -16.11 -27.41
CA GLU A 87 -1.07 -14.89 -26.63
C GLU A 87 -1.87 -15.18 -25.36
N PHE A 88 -1.31 -14.77 -24.21
CA PHE A 88 -2.02 -14.70 -22.95
C PHE A 88 -2.33 -13.24 -22.62
N THR A 89 -3.61 -12.95 -22.39
CA THR A 89 -4.07 -11.61 -22.04
C THR A 89 -4.63 -11.58 -20.62
N ALA A 90 -4.51 -10.42 -19.99
CA ALA A 90 -5.10 -10.19 -18.68
C ALA A 90 -6.63 -10.33 -18.74
N ARG A 91 -7.21 -10.94 -17.69
CA ARG A 91 -8.67 -11.06 -17.60
C ARG A 91 -9.33 -9.68 -17.42
N PRO A 92 -10.53 -9.45 -17.99
CA PRO A 92 -11.31 -8.26 -17.69
C PRO A 92 -11.45 -8.07 -16.17
N GLY A 93 -11.19 -6.85 -15.67
CA GLY A 93 -11.21 -6.52 -14.24
C GLY A 93 -9.88 -6.78 -13.48
N TYR A 94 -8.96 -7.57 -14.05
CA TYR A 94 -7.65 -7.87 -13.48
C TYR A 94 -6.51 -7.56 -14.46
N PRO A 95 -6.33 -6.29 -14.87
CA PRO A 95 -5.36 -5.90 -15.89
C PRO A 95 -3.90 -6.20 -15.51
N ASP A 96 -3.61 -6.34 -14.23
CA ASP A 96 -2.26 -6.54 -13.69
C ASP A 96 -1.87 -8.02 -13.57
N ARG A 97 -2.69 -8.95 -14.08
CA ARG A 97 -2.49 -10.40 -13.87
C ARG A 97 -2.68 -11.21 -15.15
N ILE A 98 -1.76 -12.14 -15.38
CA ILE A 98 -1.90 -13.21 -16.38
C ILE A 98 -1.62 -14.54 -15.70
N GLY A 99 -2.54 -15.49 -15.86
CA GLY A 99 -2.32 -16.89 -15.48
C GLY A 99 -1.95 -17.72 -16.71
N PHE A 100 -0.91 -18.53 -16.60
CA PHE A 100 -0.45 -19.43 -17.67
C PHE A 100 0.18 -20.69 -17.06
N PHE A 101 0.52 -21.66 -17.90
CA PHE A 101 1.16 -22.89 -17.46
C PHE A 101 2.35 -23.23 -18.35
N ILE A 102 3.33 -23.93 -17.77
CA ILE A 102 4.53 -24.39 -18.47
C ILE A 102 4.58 -25.91 -18.39
N ARG A 103 4.75 -26.56 -19.54
CA ARG A 103 4.81 -28.03 -19.61
C ARG A 103 6.00 -28.58 -18.81
N ALA A 104 5.86 -29.80 -18.33
CA ALA A 104 6.94 -30.51 -17.62
C ALA A 104 8.24 -30.51 -18.43
N LYS A 105 9.38 -30.34 -17.75
CA LYS A 105 10.74 -30.37 -18.33
C LYS A 105 10.93 -29.50 -19.58
N SER A 106 10.23 -28.37 -19.68
CA SER A 106 10.28 -27.50 -20.85
C SER A 106 10.83 -26.10 -20.50
N VAL A 107 11.42 -25.47 -21.51
CA VAL A 107 11.83 -24.05 -21.45
C VAL A 107 10.92 -23.28 -22.39
N GLN A 108 10.32 -22.21 -21.90
CA GLN A 108 9.49 -21.31 -22.69
C GLN A 108 9.99 -19.88 -22.55
N THR A 109 10.04 -19.18 -23.69
CA THR A 109 10.39 -17.76 -23.76
C THR A 109 9.13 -16.95 -23.91
N PHE A 110 9.08 -15.85 -23.18
CA PHE A 110 7.95 -14.94 -23.12
C PHE A 110 8.38 -13.52 -23.46
N VAL A 111 7.52 -12.82 -24.19
CA VAL A 111 7.68 -11.40 -24.52
C VAL A 111 6.46 -10.63 -24.01
N LEU A 112 6.70 -9.74 -23.06
CA LEU A 112 5.70 -8.82 -22.52
C LEU A 112 5.71 -7.52 -23.33
N VAL A 113 4.60 -7.24 -24.00
CA VAL A 113 4.52 -6.15 -24.98
C VAL A 113 4.21 -4.79 -24.34
N ASN A 114 3.61 -4.79 -23.15
CA ASN A 114 3.28 -3.54 -22.45
C ASN A 114 4.53 -2.80 -21.96
N LYS A 115 4.46 -1.47 -21.94
CA LYS A 115 5.45 -0.61 -21.28
C LYS A 115 5.32 -0.77 -19.77
N VAL A 116 6.01 -1.76 -19.23
CA VAL A 116 6.02 -2.07 -17.79
C VAL A 116 7.46 -2.00 -17.30
N ASP A 117 7.64 -1.49 -16.10
CA ASP A 117 8.93 -1.56 -15.43
C ASP A 117 9.17 -2.99 -14.91
N ALA A 118 10.31 -3.58 -15.30
CA ALA A 118 10.70 -4.93 -14.88
C ALA A 118 10.82 -5.04 -13.35
N ALA A 119 11.12 -3.93 -12.66
CA ALA A 119 11.26 -3.89 -11.21
C ALA A 119 9.98 -4.33 -10.47
N GLY A 120 8.81 -4.10 -11.06
CA GLY A 120 7.51 -4.43 -10.49
C GLY A 120 6.91 -5.75 -10.97
N LEU A 121 7.66 -6.61 -11.67
CA LEU A 121 7.15 -7.89 -12.16
C LEU A 121 7.49 -9.04 -11.22
N TYR A 122 6.46 -9.80 -10.85
CA TYR A 122 6.54 -10.93 -9.95
C TYR A 122 5.91 -12.17 -10.55
N LEU A 123 6.60 -13.29 -10.43
CA LEU A 123 6.10 -14.61 -10.77
C LEU A 123 5.65 -15.32 -9.51
N TRP A 124 4.42 -15.82 -9.52
CA TRP A 124 3.79 -16.43 -8.36
C TRP A 124 3.33 -17.85 -8.64
N ASN A 125 3.43 -18.69 -7.61
CA ASN A 125 2.58 -19.85 -7.52
C ASN A 125 1.16 -19.39 -7.09
N PRO A 126 0.09 -19.77 -7.82
CA PRO A 126 -1.28 -19.35 -7.53
C PRO A 126 -1.71 -19.57 -6.07
N ASN A 127 -1.32 -20.70 -5.47
CA ASN A 127 -1.67 -21.04 -4.09
C ASN A 127 -0.93 -20.13 -3.09
N ALA A 128 0.36 -19.88 -3.32
CA ALA A 128 1.16 -19.02 -2.47
C ALA A 128 0.67 -17.56 -2.53
N ARG A 129 0.28 -17.10 -3.72
CA ARG A 129 -0.32 -15.79 -3.92
C ARG A 129 -1.65 -15.65 -3.18
N GLN A 130 -2.55 -16.62 -3.33
CA GLN A 130 -3.84 -16.59 -2.65
C GLN A 130 -3.64 -16.52 -1.13
N ALA A 131 -2.74 -17.33 -0.57
CA ALA A 131 -2.40 -17.28 0.84
C ALA A 131 -1.81 -15.92 1.27
N PHE A 132 -1.01 -15.27 0.41
CA PHE A 132 -0.48 -13.93 0.67
C PHE A 132 -1.61 -12.87 0.70
N GLU A 133 -2.49 -12.86 -0.30
CA GLU A 133 -3.63 -11.93 -0.36
C GLU A 133 -4.58 -12.12 0.84
N ASP A 134 -4.87 -13.36 1.22
CA ASP A 134 -5.74 -13.65 2.36
C ASP A 134 -5.14 -13.17 3.69
N ARG A 135 -3.82 -13.35 3.89
CA ARG A 135 -3.10 -12.80 5.05
C ARG A 135 -3.11 -11.28 5.06
N ARG A 136 -2.87 -10.65 3.90
CA ARG A 136 -2.90 -9.19 3.75
C ARG A 136 -4.28 -8.62 4.08
N ARG A 137 -5.35 -9.22 3.57
CA ARG A 137 -6.74 -8.84 3.89
C ARG A 137 -7.06 -9.01 5.38
N THR A 138 -6.62 -10.12 5.97
CA THR A 138 -6.79 -10.39 7.41
C THR A 138 -6.09 -9.32 8.25
N MET A 139 -4.85 -8.96 7.89
CA MET A 139 -4.10 -7.89 8.54
C MET A 139 -4.85 -6.55 8.46
N GLN A 140 -5.33 -6.17 7.27
CA GLN A 140 -6.08 -4.92 7.07
C GLN A 140 -7.37 -4.89 7.91
N ALA A 141 -8.12 -5.99 7.94
CA ALA A 141 -9.35 -6.11 8.73
C ALA A 141 -9.07 -5.98 10.24
N VAL A 142 -8.03 -6.64 10.75
CA VAL A 142 -7.62 -6.57 12.15
C VAL A 142 -7.19 -5.15 12.52
N ILE A 143 -6.37 -4.49 11.69
CA ILE A 143 -5.94 -3.11 11.95
C ILE A 143 -7.14 -2.16 11.99
N LEU A 144 -8.07 -2.26 11.03
CA LEU A 144 -9.29 -1.44 11.05
C LEU A 144 -10.14 -1.67 12.29
N ALA A 145 -10.31 -2.92 12.73
CA ALA A 145 -11.05 -3.25 13.94
C ALA A 145 -10.40 -2.62 15.18
N VAL A 146 -9.07 -2.66 15.29
CA VAL A 146 -8.33 -2.01 16.38
C VAL A 146 -8.50 -0.50 16.34
N LEU A 147 -8.37 0.13 15.16
CA LEU A 147 -8.55 1.58 15.03
C LEU A 147 -9.98 2.02 15.39
N LEU A 148 -10.99 1.23 15.02
CA LEU A 148 -12.38 1.49 15.41
C LEU A 148 -12.57 1.39 16.93
N ALA A 149 -12.00 0.39 17.57
CA ALA A 149 -12.03 0.24 19.02
C ALA A 149 -11.34 1.41 19.74
N LEU A 150 -10.17 1.83 19.25
CA LEU A 150 -9.47 3.01 19.76
C LEU A 150 -10.26 4.30 19.55
N GLY A 151 -10.87 4.48 18.38
CA GLY A 151 -11.74 5.61 18.10
C GLY A 151 -12.95 5.69 19.04
N ALA A 152 -13.62 4.56 19.28
CA ALA A 152 -14.73 4.45 20.23
C ALA A 152 -14.29 4.73 21.69
N GLY A 153 -13.12 4.21 22.09
CA GLY A 153 -12.53 4.49 23.39
C GLY A 153 -12.20 5.98 23.56
N GLY A 154 -11.57 6.58 22.56
CA GLY A 154 -11.25 8.01 22.54
C GLY A 154 -12.51 8.88 22.60
N LEU A 155 -13.55 8.52 21.85
CA LEU A 155 -14.86 9.19 21.89
C LEU A 155 -15.49 9.13 23.27
N SER A 156 -15.47 7.95 23.89
CA SER A 156 -15.98 7.77 25.26
C SER A 156 -15.25 8.71 26.23
N VAL A 157 -13.91 8.73 26.21
CA VAL A 157 -13.10 9.62 27.05
C VAL A 157 -13.39 11.09 26.78
N ALA A 158 -13.51 11.49 25.50
CA ALA A 158 -13.80 12.87 25.13
C ALA A 158 -15.14 13.34 25.68
N VAL A 159 -16.17 12.48 25.63
CA VAL A 159 -17.52 12.75 26.16
C VAL A 159 -17.50 12.83 27.69
N PHE A 160 -16.93 11.82 28.37
CA PHE A 160 -16.93 11.78 29.84
C PHE A 160 -16.07 12.88 30.47
N ARG A 161 -14.90 13.18 29.89
CA ARG A 161 -14.00 14.22 30.41
C ARG A 161 -14.32 15.62 29.88
N ARG A 162 -15.29 15.76 28.96
CA ARG A 162 -15.64 17.01 28.26
C ARG A 162 -14.40 17.75 27.72
N SER A 163 -13.41 16.99 27.25
CA SER A 163 -12.14 17.55 26.77
C SER A 163 -12.30 17.99 25.32
N SER A 164 -12.36 19.30 25.09
CA SER A 164 -12.42 19.89 23.75
C SER A 164 -11.26 19.43 22.86
N ARG A 165 -10.10 19.10 23.45
CA ARG A 165 -8.93 18.63 22.68
C ARG A 165 -8.97 17.16 22.31
N ALA A 166 -9.54 16.32 23.17
CA ALA A 166 -9.82 14.94 22.79
C ALA A 166 -10.77 14.92 21.58
N TYR A 167 -11.72 15.88 21.51
CA TYR A 167 -12.58 16.05 20.34
C TYR A 167 -11.80 16.43 19.06
N TYR A 168 -10.87 17.38 19.12
CA TYR A 168 -10.05 17.73 17.95
C TYR A 168 -9.14 16.58 17.50
N ALA A 169 -8.55 15.84 18.44
CA ALA A 169 -7.79 14.63 18.13
C ALA A 169 -8.69 13.57 17.46
N LEU A 170 -9.92 13.37 17.94
CA LEU A 170 -10.87 12.46 17.30
C LEU A 170 -11.27 12.90 15.90
N VAL A 171 -11.43 14.21 15.67
CA VAL A 171 -11.72 14.75 14.34
C VAL A 171 -10.57 14.46 13.37
N MET A 172 -9.32 14.68 13.80
CA MET A 172 -8.12 14.35 13.01
C MET A 172 -8.02 12.84 12.75
N GLY A 173 -8.09 12.02 13.80
CA GLY A 173 -8.00 10.55 13.68
C GLY A 173 -9.16 9.97 12.87
N GLY A 174 -10.36 10.52 12.99
CA GLY A 174 -11.53 10.14 12.19
C GLY A 174 -11.35 10.43 10.70
N GLY A 175 -10.76 11.57 10.34
CA GLY A 175 -10.40 11.86 8.96
C GLY A 175 -9.43 10.83 8.37
N MET A 176 -8.41 10.44 9.14
CA MET A 176 -7.45 9.40 8.74
C MET A 176 -8.12 8.03 8.63
N LEU A 177 -8.99 7.68 9.58
CA LEU A 177 -9.75 6.43 9.56
C LEU A 177 -10.61 6.30 8.30
N VAL A 178 -11.29 7.38 7.90
CA VAL A 178 -12.09 7.43 6.67
C VAL A 178 -11.21 7.19 5.44
N LEU A 179 -10.02 7.81 5.38
CA LEU A 179 -9.07 7.58 4.29
C LEU A 179 -8.59 6.13 4.23
N ILE A 180 -8.07 5.57 5.34
CA ILE A 180 -7.60 4.17 5.39
C ILE A 180 -8.71 3.21 4.98
N SER A 181 -9.92 3.42 5.51
CA SER A 181 -11.09 2.60 5.18
C SER A 181 -11.44 2.67 3.69
N SER A 182 -11.32 3.85 3.08
CA SER A 182 -11.55 4.05 1.64
C SER A 182 -10.50 3.33 0.79
N LEU A 183 -9.21 3.41 1.19
CA LEU A 183 -8.12 2.74 0.48
C LEU A 183 -8.25 1.21 0.55
N TRP A 184 -8.50 0.63 1.73
CA TRP A 184 -8.58 -0.82 1.91
C TRP A 184 -9.92 -1.44 1.49
N MET A 185 -10.98 -0.64 1.32
CA MET A 185 -12.30 -1.14 0.93
C MET A 185 -12.30 -1.96 -0.37
N ARG A 186 -11.41 -1.66 -1.33
CA ARG A 186 -11.30 -2.41 -2.59
C ARG A 186 -10.89 -3.87 -2.35
N GLY A 187 -9.97 -4.11 -1.43
CA GLY A 187 -9.48 -5.46 -1.09
C GLY A 187 -10.49 -6.28 -0.27
N LEU A 188 -11.25 -5.61 0.60
CA LEU A 188 -12.22 -6.25 1.49
C LEU A 188 -13.57 -6.55 0.80
N VAL A 189 -14.06 -5.66 -0.06
CA VAL A 189 -15.33 -5.87 -0.77
C VAL A 189 -15.23 -6.98 -1.82
N THR A 190 -14.09 -7.08 -2.51
CA THR A 190 -13.82 -8.18 -3.45
C THR A 190 -13.83 -9.55 -2.76
N SER A 191 -13.34 -9.65 -1.52
CA SER A 191 -13.44 -10.91 -0.76
C SER A 191 -14.85 -11.28 -0.31
N LEU A 192 -15.80 -10.34 -0.32
CA LEU A 192 -17.19 -10.59 0.06
C LEU A 192 -18.06 -11.01 -1.13
N GLY A 193 -17.48 -11.21 -2.33
CA GLY A 193 -18.18 -11.68 -3.51
C GLY A 193 -18.99 -10.61 -4.25
N PHE A 194 -18.81 -9.33 -3.92
CA PHE A 194 -19.44 -8.22 -4.63
C PHE A 194 -18.55 -7.77 -5.79
N GLU A 195 -18.48 -8.58 -6.86
CA GLU A 195 -17.58 -8.34 -8.00
C GLU A 195 -18.15 -7.37 -9.05
N ASP A 196 -19.47 -7.17 -9.14
CA ASP A 196 -20.08 -6.49 -10.30
C ASP A 196 -20.74 -5.11 -10.06
N ALA A 197 -21.01 -4.70 -8.82
CA ALA A 197 -21.85 -3.51 -8.60
C ALA A 197 -21.11 -2.19 -8.34
N VAL A 198 -19.78 -2.20 -8.06
CA VAL A 198 -19.13 -1.01 -7.46
C VAL A 198 -17.67 -0.75 -7.91
N LEU A 199 -17.20 -1.37 -9.00
CA LEU A 199 -15.79 -1.31 -9.38
C LEU A 199 -15.31 -0.01 -10.08
N PRO A 200 -16.09 0.70 -10.92
CA PRO A 200 -15.54 1.87 -11.64
C PRO A 200 -15.56 3.20 -10.85
N TYR A 201 -16.41 3.34 -9.83
CA TYR A 201 -16.68 4.65 -9.18
C TYR A 201 -15.92 4.92 -7.88
N ARG A 202 -14.92 4.09 -7.53
CA ARG A 202 -14.31 4.15 -6.18
C ARG A 202 -13.01 4.92 -6.01
N LEU A 203 -12.28 5.24 -7.08
CA LEU A 203 -11.07 6.07 -6.96
C LEU A 203 -11.37 7.50 -6.50
N ASP A 204 -12.54 8.04 -6.86
CA ASP A 204 -12.95 9.38 -6.45
C ASP A 204 -13.28 9.46 -4.95
N TYR A 205 -13.73 8.37 -4.32
CA TYR A 205 -13.90 8.32 -2.86
C TYR A 205 -12.57 8.36 -2.11
N ALA A 206 -11.51 7.74 -2.64
CA ALA A 206 -10.19 7.81 -2.02
C ALA A 206 -9.63 9.24 -2.09
N ARG A 207 -9.80 9.93 -3.22
CA ARG A 207 -9.46 11.34 -3.40
C ARG A 207 -10.27 12.25 -2.48
N GLY A 208 -11.59 12.07 -2.42
CA GLY A 208 -12.47 12.81 -1.52
C GLY A 208 -12.12 12.57 -0.04
N ALA A 209 -11.83 11.33 0.34
CA ALA A 209 -11.40 10.99 1.69
C ALA A 209 -10.03 11.60 2.04
N LEU A 210 -9.11 11.71 1.07
CA LEU A 210 -7.82 12.37 1.26
C LEU A 210 -8.02 13.87 1.52
N ILE A 211 -8.83 14.55 0.70
CA ILE A 211 -9.16 15.97 0.89
C ILE A 211 -9.82 16.17 2.27
N PHE A 212 -10.77 15.32 2.63
CA PHE A 212 -11.43 15.36 3.93
C PHE A 212 -10.43 15.19 5.08
N MET A 213 -9.52 14.20 5.00
CA MET A 213 -8.48 13.98 5.99
C MET A 213 -7.58 15.20 6.16
N LEU A 214 -7.13 15.81 5.05
CA LEU A 214 -6.29 17.00 5.09
C LEU A 214 -7.02 18.20 5.73
N VAL A 215 -8.27 18.42 5.37
CA VAL A 215 -9.10 19.51 5.95
C VAL A 215 -9.29 19.30 7.45
N MET A 216 -9.65 18.09 7.88
CA MET A 216 -9.86 17.78 9.30
C MET A 216 -8.56 17.89 10.10
N THR A 217 -7.44 17.47 9.52
CA THR A 217 -6.11 17.60 10.13
C THR A 217 -5.72 19.08 10.28
N ALA A 218 -5.90 19.89 9.24
CA ALA A 218 -5.62 21.33 9.29
C ALA A 218 -6.48 22.06 10.34
N ILE A 219 -7.79 21.80 10.36
CA ILE A 219 -8.71 22.37 11.37
C ILE A 219 -8.27 21.97 12.78
N SER A 220 -7.90 20.70 12.99
CA SER A 220 -7.44 20.22 14.29
C SER A 220 -6.13 20.87 14.73
N GLN A 221 -5.12 20.92 13.85
CA GLN A 221 -3.82 21.53 14.14
C GLN A 221 -3.95 23.03 14.45
N VAL A 222 -4.71 23.79 13.66
CA VAL A 222 -4.93 25.23 13.90
C VAL A 222 -5.60 25.46 15.26
N ASN A 223 -6.62 24.67 15.59
CA ASN A 223 -7.31 24.76 16.88
C ASN A 223 -6.42 24.37 18.07
N MET A 224 -5.49 23.43 17.87
CA MET A 224 -4.52 23.05 18.89
C MET A 224 -3.43 24.11 19.10
N LEU A 225 -3.01 24.83 18.05
CA LEU A 225 -1.98 25.87 18.11
C LEU A 225 -2.47 27.20 18.72
N LEU A 226 -3.70 27.62 18.41
CA LEU A 226 -4.22 28.95 18.79
C LEU A 226 -4.63 29.07 20.26
N ARG A 227 -4.98 27.96 20.94
CA ARG A 227 -5.49 28.02 22.32
C ARG A 227 -4.35 27.90 23.35
N LYS A 228 -4.25 28.81 24.33
CA LYS A 228 -3.34 28.70 25.50
C LYS A 228 -3.79 27.59 26.44
N THR A 229 -2.85 26.84 27.04
CA THR A 229 -3.19 25.56 27.69
C THR A 229 -2.35 25.14 28.88
N THR A 230 -2.97 24.48 29.85
CA THR A 230 -2.36 23.89 31.06
C THR A 230 -1.55 22.61 30.78
N ASN A 231 -1.85 21.87 29.70
CA ASN A 231 -1.15 20.63 29.30
C ASN A 231 -0.51 20.74 27.91
N ARG A 232 0.12 21.89 27.62
CA ARG A 232 0.66 22.20 26.28
C ARG A 232 1.67 21.15 25.84
N ASN A 233 2.57 20.78 26.75
CA ASN A 233 3.67 19.84 26.47
C ASN A 233 3.16 18.45 26.07
N TYR A 234 2.06 17.96 26.65
CA TYR A 234 1.47 16.67 26.28
C TYR A 234 0.94 16.69 24.84
N TRP A 235 0.07 17.65 24.53
CA TRP A 235 -0.56 17.74 23.22
C TRP A 235 0.44 18.07 22.12
N THR A 236 1.43 18.93 22.41
CA THR A 236 2.53 19.21 21.49
C THR A 236 3.32 17.94 21.15
N ARG A 237 3.60 17.06 22.12
CA ARG A 237 4.26 15.77 21.84
C ARG A 237 3.41 14.85 20.97
N VAL A 238 2.10 14.72 21.28
CA VAL A 238 1.18 13.89 20.49
C VAL A 238 1.12 14.37 19.04
N VAL A 239 1.00 15.69 18.83
CA VAL A 239 0.97 16.29 17.49
C VAL A 239 2.29 16.10 16.75
N ILE A 240 3.44 16.36 17.39
CA ILE A 240 4.75 16.17 16.74
C ILE A 240 4.93 14.71 16.28
N ILE A 241 4.57 13.74 17.14
CA ILE A 241 4.66 12.32 16.78
C ILE A 241 3.69 11.99 15.64
N GLY A 242 2.44 12.46 15.72
CA GLY A 242 1.44 12.25 14.67
C GLY A 242 1.86 12.84 13.32
N ASP A 243 2.35 14.08 13.32
CA ASP A 243 2.81 14.77 12.12
C ASP A 243 4.04 14.10 11.51
N PHE A 244 4.97 13.62 12.34
CA PHE A 244 6.11 12.85 11.87
C PHE A 244 5.67 11.55 11.17
N CYS A 245 4.74 10.79 11.78
CA CYS A 245 4.20 9.57 11.16
C CYS A 245 3.41 9.88 9.89
N LEU A 246 2.63 10.96 9.86
CA LEU A 246 1.88 11.40 8.68
C LEU A 246 2.81 11.79 7.53
N LEU A 247 3.88 12.52 7.84
CA LEU A 247 4.92 12.90 6.88
C LEU A 247 5.65 11.66 6.36
N ALA A 248 5.97 10.70 7.22
CA ALA A 248 6.55 9.42 6.82
C ALA A 248 5.60 8.62 5.90
N ALA A 249 4.28 8.64 6.17
CA ALA A 249 3.28 8.03 5.30
C ALA A 249 3.24 8.72 3.92
N GLY A 250 3.32 10.05 3.89
CA GLY A 250 3.40 10.82 2.64
C GLY A 250 4.66 10.52 1.82
N ILE A 251 5.83 10.52 2.47
CA ILE A 251 7.12 10.23 1.81
C ILE A 251 7.15 8.80 1.29
N SER A 252 6.71 7.81 2.09
CA SER A 252 6.67 6.41 1.64
C SER A 252 5.68 6.21 0.50
N GLY A 253 4.54 6.92 0.49
CA GLY A 253 3.61 6.92 -0.63
C GLY A 253 4.23 7.49 -1.91
N LEU A 254 5.00 8.57 -1.82
CA LEU A 254 5.75 9.12 -2.96
C LEU A 254 6.89 8.19 -3.41
N ALA A 255 7.61 7.58 -2.47
CA ALA A 255 8.64 6.60 -2.77
C ALA A 255 8.07 5.40 -3.53
N ALA A 256 6.90 4.88 -3.12
CA ALA A 256 6.21 3.80 -3.83
C ALA A 256 5.76 4.19 -5.26
N VAL A 257 5.56 5.48 -5.53
CA VAL A 257 5.23 5.97 -6.88
C VAL A 257 6.46 5.98 -7.77
N TRP A 258 7.62 6.39 -7.25
CA TRP A 258 8.85 6.51 -8.02
C TRP A 258 9.63 5.19 -8.13
N GLU A 259 9.63 4.40 -7.07
CA GLU A 259 10.30 3.11 -6.98
C GLU A 259 9.31 2.10 -6.39
N PRO A 260 8.45 1.47 -7.23
CA PRO A 260 7.38 0.59 -6.76
C PRO A 260 7.87 -0.59 -5.90
N ASP A 261 9.14 -0.97 -6.03
CA ASP A 261 9.72 -2.14 -5.38
C ASP A 261 10.74 -1.81 -4.27
N PHE A 262 10.77 -0.59 -3.74
CA PHE A 262 11.79 -0.14 -2.77
C PHE A 262 11.88 -1.02 -1.50
N ALA A 263 10.78 -1.66 -1.11
CA ALA A 263 10.67 -2.60 0.01
C ALA A 263 10.04 -3.95 -0.43
N GLY A 264 10.16 -4.31 -1.70
CA GLY A 264 9.55 -5.52 -2.25
C GLY A 264 8.02 -5.44 -2.28
N LEU A 265 7.37 -6.59 -2.03
CA LEU A 265 5.90 -6.74 -2.08
C LEU A 265 5.13 -5.87 -1.08
N ILE A 266 5.76 -5.41 0.00
CA ILE A 266 5.12 -4.58 1.03
C ILE A 266 5.22 -3.08 0.74
N SER A 267 5.99 -2.66 -0.27
CA SER A 267 6.21 -1.25 -0.63
C SER A 267 4.91 -0.45 -0.70
N ASN A 268 3.88 -1.06 -1.30
CA ASN A 268 2.56 -0.46 -1.51
C ASN A 268 1.63 -0.48 -0.31
N ASP A 269 2.02 -1.11 0.79
CA ASP A 269 1.24 -1.14 2.03
C ASP A 269 1.84 -0.26 3.13
N ILE A 270 3.12 0.12 3.00
CA ILE A 270 3.84 0.88 4.04
C ILE A 270 3.16 2.22 4.33
N SER A 271 2.72 2.94 3.30
CA SER A 271 2.09 4.25 3.46
C SER A 271 0.78 4.17 4.24
N GLU A 272 -0.03 3.15 3.95
CA GLU A 272 -1.31 2.89 4.58
C GLU A 272 -1.14 2.40 6.02
N VAL A 273 -0.14 1.55 6.27
CA VAL A 273 0.22 1.09 7.61
C VAL A 273 0.73 2.26 8.47
N LEU A 274 1.56 3.15 7.93
CA LEU A 274 2.02 4.35 8.63
C LEU A 274 0.86 5.32 8.92
N LEU A 275 -0.08 5.45 7.99
CA LEU A 275 -1.30 6.22 8.21
C LEU A 275 -2.15 5.60 9.34
N ALA A 276 -2.26 4.28 9.39
CA ALA A 276 -2.92 3.57 10.48
C ALA A 276 -2.23 3.78 11.83
N VAL A 277 -0.88 3.72 11.86
CA VAL A 277 -0.10 4.03 13.06
C VAL A 277 -0.36 5.47 13.52
N THR A 278 -0.38 6.43 12.58
CA THR A 278 -0.69 7.83 12.88
C THR A 278 -2.07 7.97 13.52
N CYS A 279 -3.08 7.33 12.93
CA CYS A 279 -4.45 7.31 13.43
C CYS A 279 -4.51 6.72 14.86
N ALA A 280 -3.84 5.60 15.10
CA ALA A 280 -3.75 4.98 16.42
C ALA A 280 -3.08 5.90 17.45
N CYS A 281 -1.97 6.55 17.11
CA CYS A 281 -1.27 7.50 17.98
C CYS A 281 -2.18 8.68 18.39
N VAL A 282 -2.95 9.22 17.45
CA VAL A 282 -3.89 10.32 17.72
C VAL A 282 -5.03 9.85 18.63
N PHE A 283 -5.60 8.66 18.39
CA PHE A 283 -6.64 8.11 19.26
C PHE A 283 -6.14 7.78 20.66
N LEU A 284 -4.96 7.16 20.79
CA LEU A 284 -4.32 6.93 22.09
C LEU A 284 -4.04 8.25 22.81
N GLY A 285 -3.62 9.28 22.07
CA GLY A 285 -3.46 10.64 22.58
C GLY A 285 -4.75 11.23 23.16
N ALA A 286 -5.91 10.92 22.56
CA ALA A 286 -7.22 11.30 23.06
C ALA A 286 -7.67 10.47 24.29
N ILE A 287 -7.27 9.20 24.38
CA ILE A 287 -7.60 8.31 25.50
C ILE A 287 -6.78 8.70 26.75
N PHE A 288 -5.47 8.91 26.60
CA PHE A 288 -4.54 9.15 27.70
C PHE A 288 -4.39 10.62 28.12
N VAL A 289 -5.34 11.47 27.75
CA VAL A 289 -5.33 12.89 28.16
C VAL A 289 -5.25 13.01 29.67
N PRO A 290 -4.30 13.80 30.24
CA PRO A 290 -4.17 13.94 31.68
C PRO A 290 -5.43 14.55 32.30
N ASP A 291 -5.90 13.97 33.42
CA ASP A 291 -7.07 14.48 34.15
C ASP A 291 -6.75 15.80 34.84
N GLN A 292 -7.62 16.80 34.64
CA GLN A 292 -7.44 18.13 35.22
C GLN A 292 -7.64 18.15 36.74
N ARG A 293 -8.38 17.18 37.31
CA ARG A 293 -8.71 17.14 38.74
C ARG A 293 -7.49 16.85 39.64
N ARG A 294 -6.53 16.05 39.18
CA ARG A 294 -5.35 15.67 39.99
C ARG A 294 -4.36 16.81 40.19
N ALA A 295 -4.19 17.67 39.17
CA ALA A 295 -3.30 18.84 39.27
C ALA A 295 -3.81 19.91 40.27
N SER A 296 -5.08 19.86 40.64
CA SER A 296 -5.67 20.78 41.64
C SER A 296 -5.54 20.27 43.08
N GLU A 297 -5.35 18.95 43.27
CA GLU A 297 -5.20 18.33 44.60
C GLU A 297 -3.73 18.27 45.07
N GLU A 298 -2.76 18.43 44.16
CA GLU A 298 -1.32 18.39 44.46
C GLU A 298 -0.71 19.75 44.90
N VAL A 299 -1.54 20.75 45.25
CA VAL A 299 -1.05 21.94 45.99
C VAL A 299 -1.42 21.73 47.47
N PRO A 300 -0.52 21.23 48.32
CA PRO A 300 -0.79 21.14 49.74
C PRO A 300 -0.81 22.56 50.33
N ASP A 301 -1.66 22.72 51.35
CA ASP A 301 -1.88 23.87 52.24
C ASP A 301 -0.63 24.44 52.95
N GLN A 302 0.54 24.54 52.31
CA GLN A 302 1.76 25.10 52.92
C GLN A 302 1.86 26.62 52.86
N ALA A 303 0.92 27.32 52.22
CA ALA A 303 0.91 28.79 52.17
C ALA A 303 -0.02 29.45 53.21
N ARG A 304 -0.56 28.68 54.17
CA ARG A 304 -1.53 29.18 55.17
C ARG A 304 -1.02 29.21 56.61
N ALA A 305 0.25 28.90 56.84
CA ALA A 305 0.82 28.77 58.18
C ALA A 305 2.02 29.70 58.45
N ASP A 306 2.02 30.92 57.90
CA ASP A 306 2.83 32.03 58.39
C ASP A 306 1.93 33.28 58.46
N GLY A 307 1.15 33.35 59.54
CA GLY A 307 0.44 34.54 60.01
C GLY A 307 1.08 35.04 61.29
#